data_AF-A0A8W8JN02-F1
#
_entry.id   AF-A0A8W8JN02-F1
#
_cell.length_a   1.000
_cell.length_b   1.000
_cell.length_c   1.000
_cell.angle_alpha   90.00
_cell.angle_beta   90.00
_cell.angle_gamma   90.00
#
_symmetry.space_group_name_H-M   'P 1'
#
loop_
_entity.id
_entity.type
_entity.pdbx_description
1 polymer ?
#
loop_
_entity_poly.entity_id
_entity_poly.type
_entity_poly.pdbx_seq_one_letter_code
_entity_poly.pdbx_strand_id
1 'polypeptide(L)' 'MAGHDPEKFDGMFLAMCQRSEKGIEEVLDCLFSFLVRKTDYYTGGTPGLAEKMLMEHFKKYEKIAEKQKEEIKK' A
#
# COMPACT_ATOMS: atom_id res chain seq x y z
N MET A 1 -16.74 -1.49 17.02
CA MET A 1 -15.52 -0.79 16.56
C MET A 1 -15.55 -0.81 15.04
N ALA A 2 -15.52 0.35 14.38
CA ALA A 2 -15.75 0.46 12.94
C ALA A 2 -14.79 -0.44 12.14
N GLY A 3 -15.37 -1.26 11.26
CA GLY A 3 -14.69 -2.32 10.51
C GLY A 3 -13.59 -1.79 9.60
N HIS A 4 -12.37 -2.25 9.86
CA HIS A 4 -11.31 -2.26 8.86
C HIS A 4 -11.46 -3.59 8.10
N ASP A 5 -12.40 -3.64 7.15
CA ASP A 5 -12.50 -4.76 6.21
C ASP A 5 -11.36 -4.62 5.19
N PRO A 6 -10.31 -5.49 5.25
CA PRO A 6 -9.18 -5.39 4.34
C PRO A 6 -9.62 -5.57 2.88
N GLU A 7 -10.67 -6.37 2.65
CA GLU A 7 -11.20 -6.70 1.32
C GLU A 7 -12.06 -5.60 0.70
N LYS A 8 -12.44 -4.57 1.49
CA LYS A 8 -13.36 -3.51 1.05
C LYS A 8 -12.87 -2.76 -0.19
N PHE A 9 -11.55 -2.61 -0.32
CA PHE A 9 -10.92 -1.90 -1.42
C PHE A 9 -10.30 -2.84 -2.46
N ASP A 10 -10.30 -4.15 -2.23
CA ASP A 10 -9.67 -5.13 -3.14
C ASP A 10 -10.29 -5.06 -4.53
N GLY A 11 -11.61 -4.95 -4.65
CA GLY A 11 -12.27 -4.80 -5.95
C GLY A 11 -11.81 -3.54 -6.72
N MET A 12 -11.51 -2.45 -6.00
CA MET A 12 -11.00 -1.21 -6.61
C MET A 12 -9.52 -1.35 -6.99
N PHE A 13 -8.70 -1.94 -6.13
CA PHE A 13 -7.29 -2.20 -6.43
C PHE A 13 -7.13 -3.18 -7.60
N LEU A 14 -7.91 -4.26 -7.63
CA LEU A 14 -7.93 -5.21 -8.75
C LEU A 14 -8.34 -4.54 -10.05
N ALA A 15 -9.37 -3.69 -10.04
CA ALA A 15 -9.77 -2.93 -11.23
C ALA A 15 -8.67 -1.97 -11.71
N MET A 16 -7.88 -1.39 -10.80
CA MET A 16 -6.71 -0.58 -11.16
C MET A 16 -5.59 -1.44 -11.74
N CYS A 17 -5.25 -2.57 -11.10
CA CYS A 17 -4.25 -3.52 -11.61
C CYS A 17 -4.60 -4.03 -13.02
N GLN A 18 -5.87 -4.37 -13.26
CA GLN A 18 -6.33 -4.86 -14.57
C GLN A 18 -6.25 -3.81 -15.69
N ARG A 19 -6.39 -2.53 -15.36
CA ARG A 19 -6.27 -1.42 -16.31
C ARG A 19 -4.83 -0.97 -16.52
N SER A 20 -3.92 -1.37 -15.63
CA SER A 20 -2.54 -0.95 -15.67
C SER A 20 -1.74 -1.87 -16.59
N GLU A 21 -1.32 -1.39 -17.75
CA GLU A 21 -0.53 -2.18 -18.72
C GLU A 21 0.83 -2.60 -18.15
N LYS A 22 1.38 -1.79 -17.23
CA LYS A 22 2.65 -2.04 -16.54
C LYS A 22 2.51 -2.77 -15.20
N GLY A 23 1.31 -3.24 -14.86
CA GLY A 23 1.06 -3.99 -13.63
C GLY A 23 1.20 -3.15 -12.35
N ILE A 24 1.80 -3.73 -11.31
CA ILE A 24 1.83 -3.15 -9.95
C ILE A 24 2.65 -1.86 -9.84
N GLU A 25 3.67 -1.66 -10.68
CA GLU A 25 4.49 -0.45 -10.65
C GLU A 25 3.67 0.80 -10.98
N GLU A 26 2.78 0.71 -11.96
CA GLU A 26 1.89 1.81 -12.36
C GLU A 26 0.76 2.05 -11.33
N VAL A 27 0.31 1.00 -10.65
CA VAL A 27 -0.62 1.13 -9.52
C VAL A 27 0.04 1.88 -8.36
N LEU A 28 1.31 1.57 -8.05
CA LEU A 28 2.08 2.28 -7.04
C LEU A 28 2.32 3.74 -7.44
N ASP A 29 2.68 4.01 -8.69
CA ASP A 29 2.82 5.38 -9.20
C ASP A 29 1.52 6.19 -9.06
N CYS A 30 0.39 5.58 -9.43
CA CYS A 30 -0.93 6.19 -9.29
C CYS A 30 -1.26 6.50 -7.81
N LEU A 31 -0.93 5.58 -6.90
CA LEU A 31 -1.09 5.79 -5.46
C LEU A 31 -0.24 6.96 -4.95
N PHE A 32 1.04 7.02 -5.30
CA PHE A 32 1.92 8.11 -4.88
C PHE A 32 1.50 9.45 -5.49
N SER A 33 1.06 9.44 -6.75
CA SER A 33 0.48 10.61 -7.42
C SER A 33 -0.81 11.09 -6.75
N PHE A 34 -1.64 10.19 -6.24
CA PHE A 34 -2.81 10.53 -5.43
C PHE A 34 -2.41 11.17 -4.09
N LEU A 35 -1.43 10.58 -3.40
CA LEU A 35 -0.93 11.09 -2.12
C LEU A 35 -0.31 12.50 -2.24
N VAL A 36 0.33 12.84 -3.37
CA VAL A 36 0.81 14.21 -3.60
C VAL A 36 -0.34 15.18 -3.87
N ARG A 37 -1.38 14.76 -4.61
CA ARG A 37 -2.41 15.68 -5.14
C ARG A 37 -3.62 15.86 -4.23
N LYS A 38 -3.95 14.85 -3.43
CA LYS A 38 -5.21 14.77 -2.68
C LYS A 38 -5.01 14.68 -1.17
N THR A 39 -3.78 14.52 -0.71
CA THR A 39 -3.46 14.46 0.70
C THR A 39 -2.25 15.34 1.00
N ASP A 40 -2.07 15.68 2.27
CA ASP A 40 -0.89 16.35 2.79
C ASP A 40 0.23 15.37 3.15
N TYR A 41 0.23 14.15 2.61
CA TYR A 41 1.14 13.07 3.05
C TYR A 41 2.62 13.46 3.05
N TYR A 42 3.07 14.25 2.07
CA TYR A 42 4.47 14.69 1.95
C TYR A 42 4.76 16.05 2.61
N THR A 43 3.74 16.88 2.84
CA THR A 43 3.90 18.28 3.26
C THR A 43 3.30 18.60 4.63
N GLY A 44 2.44 17.73 5.16
CA GLY A 44 1.72 17.90 6.42
C GLY A 44 2.51 17.50 7.67
N GLY A 45 3.69 16.92 7.49
CA GLY A 45 4.52 16.42 8.59
C GLY A 45 5.99 16.86 8.51
N THR A 46 6.78 16.40 9.49
CA THR A 46 8.22 16.64 9.55
C THR A 46 8.93 15.99 8.35
N PRO A 47 10.00 16.61 7.80
CA PRO A 47 10.82 15.99 6.76
C PRO A 47 11.23 14.55 7.15
N GLY A 48 10.98 13.58 6.26
CA GLY A 48 11.27 12.17 6.49
C GLY A 48 10.17 11.35 7.18
N LEU A 49 9.10 11.99 7.69
CA LEU A 49 7.99 11.26 8.31
C LEU A 49 7.20 10.42 7.28
N ALA A 50 6.99 10.96 6.08
CA ALA A 50 6.32 10.26 4.99
C ALA A 50 7.05 8.95 4.64
N GLU A 51 8.36 9.02 4.41
CA GLU A 51 9.20 7.85 4.11
C GLU A 51 9.18 6.84 5.27
N LYS A 52 9.32 7.32 6.51
CA LYS A 52 9.24 6.45 7.69
C LYS A 52 7.90 5.71 7.76
N MET A 53 6.78 6.41 7.57
CA MET A 53 5.45 5.80 7.57
C MET A 53 5.30 4.75 6.45
N LEU A 54 5.82 5.03 5.26
CA LEU A 54 5.81 4.08 4.14
C LEU A 54 6.60 2.82 4.49
N MET A 55 7.82 2.99 4.99
CA MET A 55 8.71 1.88 5.35
C MET A 55 8.16 1.05 6.51
N GLU A 56 7.48 1.66 7.48
CA GLU A 56 6.81 0.93 8.56
C GLU A 56 5.67 0.04 8.04
N HIS A 57 4.84 0.56 7.12
CA HIS A 57 3.79 -0.25 6.49
C HIS A 57 4.37 -1.35 5.62
N PHE A 58 5.36 -1.02 4.78
CA PHE A 58 6.05 -2.00 3.94
C PHE A 58 6.59 -3.17 4.76
N LYS A 59 7.39 -2.89 5.80
CA LYS A 59 7.97 -3.92 6.68
C LYS A 59 6.92 -4.73 7.44
N LYS A 60 5.78 -4.12 7.79
CA LYS A 60 4.69 -4.83 8.45
C LYS A 60 4.11 -5.92 7.54
N TYR A 61 3.80 -5.59 6.29
CA TYR A 61 3.23 -6.55 5.34
C TYR A 61 4.27 -7.54 4.81
N GLU A 62 5.53 -7.12 4.64
CA GLU A 62 6.66 -8.01 4.34
C GLU A 62 6.76 -9.14 5.36
N LYS A 63 6.78 -8.82 6.66
CA LYS A 63 6.81 -9.82 7.74
C LYS A 63 5.60 -10.76 7.75
N ILE A 64 4.41 -10.25 7.40
CA ILE A 64 3.21 -11.08 7.31
C ILE A 64 3.35 -12.07 6.14
N ALA A 65 3.81 -11.58 4.99
CA ALA A 65 4.04 -12.42 3.81
C ALA A 65 5.12 -13.49 4.07
N GLU A 66 6.22 -13.13 4.73
CA GLU A 66 7.27 -14.09 5.13
C GLU A 66 6.71 -15.18 6.04
N LYS A 67 5.94 -14.81 7.09
CA LYS A 67 5.30 -15.77 7.99
C LYS A 67 4.34 -16.70 7.25
N GLN A 68 3.49 -16.18 6.38
CA GLN A 68 2.58 -17.01 5.59
C GLN A 68 3.36 -18.00 4.70
N LYS A 69 4.47 -17.56 4.12
CA LYS A 69 5.33 -18.40 3.28
C LYS A 69 6.00 -19.53 4.07
N GLU A 70 6.38 -19.26 5.32
CA GLU A 70 6.91 -20.27 6.25
C GLU A 70 5.83 -21.26 6.70
N GLU A 71 4.61 -20.81 6.99
CA GLU A 71 3.48 -21.66 7.38
C GLU A 71 3.02 -22.56 6.23
N ILE A 72 3.03 -22.08 4.98
CA ILE A 72 2.71 -22.91 3.79
C ILE A 72 3.78 -23.98 3.53
N LYS A 73 5.02 -23.76 3.97
CA LYS A 73 6.14 -24.71 3.79
C LYS A 73 6.23 -25.78 4.87
N LYS A 74 5.46 -25.67 5.96
CA LYS A 74 5.52 -26.55 7.11
C LYS A 74 4.39 -27.58 7.09
#